data_AF-A0A453AW85-F1
#
_entry.id   AF-A0A453AW85-F1
#
_cell.length_a   1.000
_cell.length_b   1.000
_cell.length_c   1.000
_cell.angle_alpha   90.00
_cell.angle_beta   90.00
_cell.angle_gamma   90.00
#
_symmetry.space_group_name_H-M   'P 1'
#
loop_
_entity.id
_entity.type
_entity.pdbx_description
1 polymer ?
#
loop_
_entity_poly.entity_id
_entity_poly.type
_entity_poly.pdbx_seq_one_letter_code
_entity_poly.pdbx_strand_id
1 'polypeptide(L)'
;MEDKQFNPLVTSNSPLPGLVPGSSQYLIKEGISALHRGEDLQVDQLNTSSSSSPQGQCTDKEGISTNYRAEDKLANQSSTPLDQWVLLGIALSASEKDSLKEFASLTSSTLAQEWDKTVTHVIVGRNAGSRCGRSYEVQMAILSGKWVVAAGWVVDCLVERISGPKPCLAKLIPSPEISYEVKFYDGARTSIDGPAKGRAGAAEGARKLLSGLHFCFSAYMHPEDREDIQNLIAAGGGQVLEGISPDGLRENLKRNPAEVYFIYHGGPPRTPTSDFDLEVQECNKYVGSGARMIRHLQLFDAILCYDVLFLKPTGVFTKICK
;
A
#
# COMPACT_ATOMS: atom_id res chain seq x y z
N MET A 1 -13.02 -76.06 -27.21
CA MET A 1 -13.04 -74.59 -27.39
C MET A 1 -12.13 -74.03 -26.30
N GLU A 2 -10.88 -74.45 -26.32
CA GLU A 2 -9.75 -73.77 -26.97
C GLU A 2 -9.40 -72.45 -26.28
N ASP A 3 -8.38 -72.60 -25.44
CA ASP A 3 -7.53 -71.58 -24.83
C ASP A 3 -6.97 -70.58 -25.85
N LYS A 4 -6.69 -69.36 -25.36
CA LYS A 4 -5.39 -68.71 -25.57
C LYS A 4 -5.22 -67.47 -24.68
N GLN A 5 -4.60 -67.75 -23.54
CA GLN A 5 -3.57 -66.95 -22.88
C GLN A 5 -2.64 -66.24 -23.89
N PHE A 6 -2.34 -64.95 -23.71
CA PHE A 6 -1.05 -64.33 -24.10
C PHE A 6 -0.90 -62.90 -23.53
N ASN A 7 -0.18 -62.77 -22.43
CA ASN A 7 0.93 -61.81 -22.29
C ASN A 7 2.18 -62.71 -22.20
N PRO A 8 3.34 -62.42 -22.84
CA PRO A 8 4.28 -61.42 -22.31
C PRO A 8 5.27 -60.82 -23.35
N LEU A 9 6.35 -60.17 -22.86
CA LEU A 9 7.55 -59.61 -23.51
C LEU A 9 7.40 -58.17 -24.05
N VAL A 10 8.11 -57.13 -23.57
CA VAL A 10 9.53 -56.95 -23.19
C VAL A 10 10.51 -57.33 -24.32
N THR A 11 10.90 -56.32 -25.09
CA THR A 11 12.25 -56.04 -25.62
C THR A 11 12.21 -54.59 -26.13
N SER A 12 12.74 -53.61 -25.42
CA SER A 12 14.16 -53.25 -25.29
C SER A 12 14.85 -52.95 -26.62
N ASN A 13 15.49 -51.78 -26.65
CA ASN A 13 16.70 -51.45 -27.39
C ASN A 13 16.50 -51.12 -28.88
N SER A 14 17.04 -50.04 -29.43
CA SER A 14 17.94 -49.03 -28.88
C SER A 14 18.08 -47.87 -29.88
N PRO A 15 18.63 -46.73 -29.41
CA PRO A 15 18.79 -45.47 -30.12
C PRO A 15 20.15 -45.37 -30.82
N LEU A 16 20.42 -44.22 -31.47
CA LEU A 16 21.71 -43.56 -31.81
C LEU A 16 21.83 -43.16 -33.30
N PRO A 17 22.76 -42.25 -33.69
CA PRO A 17 23.84 -41.59 -32.92
C PRO A 17 23.83 -40.04 -33.05
N GLY A 18 24.59 -39.24 -32.31
CA GLY A 18 25.72 -39.47 -31.39
C GLY A 18 25.92 -38.22 -30.51
N LEU A 19 26.26 -38.39 -29.22
CA LEU A 19 27.60 -38.55 -28.64
C LEU A 19 28.40 -37.24 -28.42
N VAL A 20 28.21 -36.70 -27.20
CA VAL A 20 29.19 -36.43 -26.10
C VAL A 20 30.44 -37.37 -26.15
N PRO A 21 31.59 -37.21 -25.44
CA PRO A 21 32.04 -36.23 -24.41
C PRO A 21 33.45 -35.63 -24.62
N GLY A 22 33.86 -34.73 -23.71
CA GLY A 22 35.27 -34.49 -23.45
C GLY A 22 35.55 -33.41 -22.40
N SER A 23 35.77 -33.83 -21.16
CA SER A 23 36.29 -33.04 -20.03
C SER A 23 37.77 -32.70 -20.22
N SER A 24 38.21 -31.49 -19.85
CA SER A 24 39.56 -31.20 -19.31
C SER A 24 39.59 -29.72 -18.88
N GLN A 25 39.61 -29.36 -17.59
CA GLN A 25 40.77 -29.31 -16.69
C GLN A 25 41.89 -28.30 -17.08
N TYR A 26 42.06 -27.35 -16.15
CA TYR A 26 43.27 -26.63 -15.74
C TYR A 26 44.11 -25.83 -16.75
N LEU A 27 44.26 -24.53 -16.46
CA LEU A 27 45.59 -23.93 -16.32
C LEU A 27 45.62 -22.89 -15.18
N ILE A 28 46.24 -23.29 -14.06
CA ILE A 28 46.89 -22.39 -13.11
C ILE A 28 48.35 -22.25 -13.57
N LYS A 29 48.86 -21.02 -13.60
CA LYS A 29 50.29 -20.62 -13.62
C LYS A 29 50.31 -19.09 -13.49
N GLU A 30 51.03 -18.40 -12.59
CA GLU A 30 52.13 -18.67 -11.64
C GLU A 30 51.90 -17.73 -10.42
N GLY A 31 52.22 -18.06 -9.16
CA GLY A 31 53.56 -18.13 -8.55
C GLY A 31 53.61 -17.09 -7.40
N ILE A 32 53.38 -17.48 -6.14
CA ILE A 32 54.39 -17.77 -5.10
C ILE A 32 55.35 -16.61 -4.77
N SER A 33 55.06 -16.00 -3.61
CA SER A 33 55.94 -15.61 -2.50
C SER A 33 57.09 -14.60 -2.66
N ALA A 34 57.04 -13.65 -1.73
CA ALA A 34 58.09 -13.29 -0.77
C ALA A 34 59.04 -12.13 -1.07
N LEU A 35 59.33 -11.46 0.05
CA LEU A 35 60.48 -10.64 0.41
C LEU A 35 60.41 -9.12 0.17
N HIS A 36 60.24 -8.45 1.32
CA HIS A 36 61.04 -7.34 1.82
C HIS A 36 61.23 -6.11 0.94
N ARG A 37 60.65 -4.99 1.39
CA ARG A 37 61.36 -3.83 1.98
C ARG A 37 60.24 -2.87 2.44
N GLY A 38 60.04 -2.57 3.71
CA GLY A 38 61.03 -2.07 4.65
C GLY A 38 61.12 -0.56 4.47
N GLU A 39 60.41 0.17 5.32
CA GLU A 39 60.54 1.60 5.71
C GLU A 39 59.17 1.98 6.30
N ASP A 40 58.87 1.58 7.54
CA ASP A 40 59.31 2.23 8.79
C ASP A 40 59.12 3.74 8.77
N LEU A 41 58.14 4.22 9.53
CA LEU A 41 58.32 4.94 10.80
C LEU A 41 56.97 5.58 11.16
N GLN A 42 56.22 4.95 12.06
CA GLN A 42 56.16 5.24 13.51
C GLN A 42 55.08 6.30 13.85
N VAL A 43 53.94 5.86 14.40
CA VAL A 43 53.51 6.00 15.81
C VAL A 43 53.73 7.40 16.40
N ASP A 44 52.65 8.06 16.80
CA ASP A 44 52.37 8.18 18.24
C ASP A 44 50.89 8.45 18.52
N GLN A 45 50.37 7.62 19.43
CA GLN A 45 49.08 7.78 20.09
C GLN A 45 49.30 8.48 21.44
N LEU A 46 48.37 9.38 21.77
CA LEU A 46 47.84 9.69 23.11
C LEU A 46 48.82 10.15 24.20
N ASN A 47 48.56 11.34 24.78
CA ASN A 47 47.89 11.43 26.09
C ASN A 47 47.82 12.86 26.69
N THR A 48 46.62 13.18 27.18
CA THR A 48 46.24 13.91 28.41
C THR A 48 47.20 14.91 29.09
N SER A 49 46.70 16.13 29.37
CA SER A 49 46.34 16.59 30.74
C SER A 49 45.92 18.08 30.83
N SER A 50 44.69 18.29 31.33
CA SER A 50 44.30 19.12 32.50
C SER A 50 44.54 20.64 32.61
N SER A 51 43.49 21.30 33.14
CA SER A 51 43.37 22.58 33.90
C SER A 51 42.64 23.70 33.14
N SER A 52 41.75 24.54 33.70
CA SER A 52 41.17 24.71 35.05
C SER A 52 39.99 25.68 34.95
N SER A 53 38.97 25.54 35.81
CA SER A 53 37.83 26.47 35.99
C SER A 53 38.24 27.76 36.73
N PRO A 54 37.37 28.80 36.76
CA PRO A 54 36.59 28.99 37.98
C PRO A 54 35.13 29.50 37.80
N GLN A 55 34.24 28.86 38.55
CA GLN A 55 33.27 29.42 39.52
C GLN A 55 32.46 30.71 39.21
N GLY A 56 31.14 30.51 39.11
CA GLY A 56 30.10 31.52 39.38
C GLY A 56 28.77 30.84 39.70
N GLN A 57 28.33 30.87 40.96
CA GLN A 57 27.01 30.43 41.44
C GLN A 57 26.03 31.60 41.40
N CYS A 58 24.76 31.38 40.99
CA CYS A 58 23.58 31.66 41.82
C CYS A 58 22.24 31.19 41.20
N THR A 59 21.51 30.39 41.97
CA THR A 59 20.03 30.31 42.19
C THR A 59 19.03 30.01 41.06
N ASP A 60 18.22 28.99 41.36
CA ASP A 60 17.00 28.52 40.72
C ASP A 60 15.90 29.58 40.55
N LYS A 61 15.14 29.46 39.44
CA LYS A 61 13.66 29.38 39.41
C LYS A 61 13.12 29.24 37.98
N GLU A 62 12.53 28.07 37.73
CA GLU A 62 11.18 27.85 37.20
C GLU A 62 10.75 28.57 35.90
N GLY A 63 10.39 27.77 34.88
CA GLY A 63 9.56 28.26 33.77
C GLY A 63 9.85 27.72 32.37
N ILE A 64 10.40 26.51 32.18
CA ILE A 64 10.36 25.88 30.85
C ILE A 64 8.94 25.37 30.64
N SER A 65 8.12 26.23 30.04
CA SER A 65 6.75 25.95 29.62
C SER A 65 6.74 24.66 28.80
N THR A 66 6.14 23.64 29.39
CA THR A 66 5.94 22.28 28.89
C THR A 66 5.01 22.17 27.69
N ASN A 67 4.72 23.28 27.00
CA ASN A 67 3.72 23.32 25.93
C ASN A 67 4.23 22.87 24.55
N TYR A 68 5.54 22.69 24.35
CA TYR A 68 6.08 22.20 23.07
C TYR A 68 6.12 20.67 22.93
N ARG A 69 5.80 19.91 23.99
CA ARG A 69 5.79 18.43 23.96
C ARG A 69 4.40 17.82 23.81
N ALA A 70 3.35 18.62 23.91
CA ALA A 70 1.96 18.16 23.79
C ALA A 70 1.44 18.19 22.34
N GLU A 71 2.09 18.93 21.45
CA GLU A 71 1.67 19.16 20.06
C GLU A 71 2.26 18.12 19.07
N ASP A 72 3.08 17.18 19.55
CA ASP A 72 3.75 16.14 18.73
C ASP A 72 3.08 14.77 18.86
N LYS A 73 1.82 14.74 19.31
CA LYS A 73 1.06 13.52 19.59
C LYS A 73 0.22 13.08 18.38
N LEU A 74 0.83 13.05 17.20
CA LEU A 74 0.33 12.15 16.16
C LEU A 74 0.57 10.74 16.69
N ALA A 75 -0.49 10.01 17.03
CA ALA A 75 -0.40 8.72 17.70
C ALA A 75 0.42 7.74 16.85
N ASN A 76 1.68 7.53 17.23
CA ASN A 76 2.63 6.61 16.59
C ASN A 76 2.21 5.13 16.67
N GLN A 77 1.12 4.84 17.39
CA GLN A 77 0.60 3.50 17.63
C GLN A 77 -0.92 3.53 17.75
N SER A 78 -1.56 2.39 17.53
CA SER A 78 -3.01 2.26 17.72
C SER A 78 -3.40 2.55 19.18
N SER A 79 -4.47 3.35 19.36
CA SER A 79 -5.12 3.54 20.66
C SER A 79 -6.04 2.38 21.02
N THR A 80 -6.35 1.50 20.05
CA THR A 80 -7.17 0.31 20.25
C THR A 80 -6.38 -0.74 21.02
N PRO A 81 -6.93 -1.32 22.10
CA PRO A 81 -6.34 -2.48 22.77
C PRO A 81 -6.05 -3.64 21.81
N LEU A 82 -4.96 -4.37 22.05
CA LEU A 82 -4.51 -5.46 21.16
C LEU A 82 -5.58 -6.53 20.90
N ASP A 83 -6.34 -6.89 21.94
CA ASP A 83 -7.42 -7.88 21.88
C ASP A 83 -8.65 -7.42 21.09
N GLN A 84 -8.70 -6.13 20.75
CA GLN A 84 -9.73 -5.52 19.91
C GLN A 84 -9.24 -5.24 18.49
N TRP A 85 -8.01 -5.61 18.16
CA TRP A 85 -7.52 -5.46 16.80
C TRP A 85 -8.20 -6.47 15.87
N VAL A 86 -8.66 -5.94 14.74
CA VAL A 86 -9.14 -6.72 13.60
C VAL A 86 -8.16 -6.49 12.45
N LEU A 87 -7.45 -7.56 12.06
CA LEU A 87 -6.35 -7.55 11.10
C LEU A 87 -6.80 -8.18 9.78
N LEU A 88 -6.60 -7.46 8.68
CA LEU A 88 -6.89 -7.94 7.33
C LEU A 88 -5.61 -8.04 6.51
N GLY A 89 -5.28 -9.23 6.01
CA GLY A 89 -4.08 -9.46 5.21
C GLY A 89 -4.31 -9.32 3.71
N ILE A 90 -3.58 -8.44 3.04
CA ILE A 90 -3.67 -8.20 1.59
C ILE A 90 -2.34 -8.51 0.90
N ALA A 91 -2.41 -9.26 -0.20
CA ALA A 91 -1.26 -9.64 -1.03
C ALA A 91 -0.10 -10.30 -0.23
N LEU A 92 -0.43 -11.04 0.83
CA LEU A 92 0.52 -11.77 1.66
C LEU A 92 1.00 -13.05 0.96
N SER A 93 2.30 -13.32 1.05
CA SER A 93 2.87 -14.65 0.76
C SER A 93 2.38 -15.70 1.78
N ALA A 94 2.59 -16.98 1.49
CA ALA A 94 2.17 -18.06 2.40
C ALA A 94 2.80 -17.94 3.80
N SER A 95 4.10 -17.64 3.87
CA SER A 95 4.80 -17.45 5.14
C SER A 95 4.33 -16.21 5.90
N GLU A 96 4.02 -15.11 5.20
CA GLU A 96 3.44 -13.92 5.82
C GLU A 96 2.01 -14.19 6.35
N LYS A 97 1.20 -14.99 5.65
CA LYS A 97 -0.12 -15.41 6.15
C LYS A 97 0.00 -16.23 7.42
N ASP A 98 0.95 -17.15 7.49
CA ASP A 98 1.16 -17.97 8.69
C ASP A 98 1.70 -17.15 9.85
N SER A 99 2.62 -16.20 9.57
CA SER A 99 3.09 -15.22 10.56
C SER A 99 1.93 -14.37 11.10
N LEU A 100 1.02 -13.91 10.25
CA LEU A 100 -0.14 -13.12 10.67
C LEU A 100 -1.10 -13.93 11.56
N LYS A 101 -1.28 -15.22 11.28
CA LYS A 101 -2.07 -16.13 12.15
C LYS A 101 -1.43 -16.32 13.51
N GLU A 102 -0.12 -16.54 13.56
CA GLU A 102 0.61 -16.68 14.82
C GLU A 102 0.53 -15.38 15.63
N PHE A 103 0.76 -14.24 14.99
CA PHE A 103 0.68 -12.93 15.61
C PHE A 103 -0.72 -12.65 16.19
N ALA A 104 -1.78 -12.93 15.44
CA ALA A 104 -3.15 -12.75 15.92
C ALA A 104 -3.44 -13.63 17.15
N SER A 105 -2.99 -14.89 17.14
CA SER A 105 -3.11 -15.80 18.28
C SER A 105 -2.40 -15.25 19.53
N LEU A 106 -1.15 -14.77 19.38
CA LEU A 106 -0.35 -14.25 20.49
C LEU A 106 -0.86 -12.93 21.07
N THR A 107 -1.50 -12.11 20.24
CA THR A 107 -2.07 -10.81 20.64
C THR A 107 -3.55 -10.89 21.03
N SER A 108 -4.18 -12.05 20.85
CA SER A 108 -5.65 -12.21 20.94
C SER A 108 -6.40 -11.30 19.96
N SER A 109 -5.79 -10.95 18.83
CA SER A 109 -6.42 -10.18 17.75
C SER A 109 -7.32 -11.08 16.89
N THR A 110 -8.27 -10.47 16.20
CA THR A 110 -9.15 -11.13 15.23
C THR A 110 -8.58 -11.03 13.81
N LEU A 111 -8.67 -12.11 13.04
CA LEU A 111 -8.37 -12.09 11.60
C LEU A 111 -9.65 -11.90 10.79
N ALA A 112 -9.68 -10.87 9.95
CA ALA A 112 -10.73 -10.66 8.96
C ALA A 112 -10.38 -11.40 7.65
N GLN A 113 -11.40 -11.94 6.99
CA GLN A 113 -11.26 -12.55 5.67
C GLN A 113 -11.51 -11.55 4.55
N GLU A 114 -12.39 -10.58 4.80
CA GLU A 114 -12.80 -9.53 3.88
C GLU A 114 -12.85 -8.18 4.60
N TRP A 115 -12.99 -7.10 3.85
CA TRP A 115 -13.12 -5.78 4.44
C TRP A 115 -14.47 -5.59 5.11
N ASP A 116 -14.43 -5.06 6.34
CA ASP A 116 -15.59 -4.48 7.00
C ASP A 116 -15.18 -3.26 7.85
N LYS A 117 -16.17 -2.55 8.39
CA LYS A 117 -15.95 -1.33 9.19
C LYS A 117 -15.21 -1.57 10.54
N THR A 118 -15.19 -2.82 11.02
CA THR A 118 -14.52 -3.22 12.26
C THR A 118 -13.02 -3.39 12.06
N VAL A 119 -12.56 -3.58 10.81
CA VAL A 119 -11.13 -3.62 10.47
C VAL A 119 -10.40 -2.42 11.06
N THR A 120 -9.27 -2.73 11.71
CA THR A 120 -8.40 -1.75 12.38
C THR A 120 -7.07 -1.60 11.66
N HIS A 121 -6.56 -2.71 11.10
CA HIS A 121 -5.29 -2.77 10.41
C HIS A 121 -5.43 -3.57 9.11
N VAL A 122 -4.91 -2.99 8.03
CA VAL A 122 -4.65 -3.69 6.78
C VAL A 122 -3.15 -3.98 6.71
N ILE A 123 -2.80 -5.27 6.65
CA ILE A 123 -1.43 -5.76 6.59
C ILE A 123 -1.10 -6.07 5.13
N VAL A 124 -0.19 -5.29 4.54
CA VAL A 124 0.19 -5.40 3.14
C VAL A 124 1.47 -6.22 2.99
N GLY A 125 1.45 -7.23 2.12
CA GLY A 125 2.63 -8.08 1.87
C GLY A 125 3.83 -7.28 1.38
N ARG A 126 5.05 -7.68 1.78
CA ARG A 126 6.29 -6.93 1.47
C ARG A 126 6.54 -6.76 -0.03
N ASN A 127 6.02 -7.70 -0.84
CA ASN A 127 6.20 -7.73 -2.29
C ASN A 127 4.91 -7.43 -3.06
N ALA A 128 3.90 -6.83 -2.41
CA ALA A 128 2.59 -6.58 -3.02
C ALA A 128 2.62 -5.60 -4.22
N GLY A 129 3.72 -4.85 -4.39
CA GLY A 129 3.90 -3.86 -5.45
C GLY A 129 2.98 -2.64 -5.30
N SER A 130 3.11 -1.65 -6.18
CA SER A 130 2.29 -0.42 -6.10
C SER A 130 0.80 -0.64 -6.42
N ARG A 131 0.46 -1.73 -7.12
CA ARG A 131 -0.91 -2.04 -7.53
C ARG A 131 -1.82 -2.36 -6.34
N CYS A 132 -1.28 -2.91 -5.23
CA CYS A 132 -2.07 -3.19 -4.04
C CYS A 132 -2.66 -1.92 -3.40
N GLY A 133 -2.03 -0.75 -3.62
CA GLY A 133 -2.56 0.53 -3.16
C GLY A 133 -3.93 0.88 -3.72
N ARG A 134 -4.27 0.33 -4.89
CA ARG A 134 -5.56 0.53 -5.55
C ARG A 134 -6.60 -0.56 -5.21
N SER A 135 -6.28 -1.50 -4.31
CA SER A 135 -7.27 -2.49 -3.86
C SER A 135 -8.36 -1.80 -3.03
N TYR A 136 -9.58 -2.35 -3.08
CA TYR A 136 -10.72 -1.79 -2.35
C TYR A 136 -10.43 -1.65 -0.85
N GLU A 137 -9.79 -2.65 -0.24
CA GLU A 137 -9.49 -2.71 1.19
C GLU A 137 -8.48 -1.65 1.61
N VAL A 138 -7.44 -1.42 0.80
CA VAL A 138 -6.46 -0.37 1.08
C VAL A 138 -7.11 1.01 0.95
N GLN A 139 -7.90 1.23 -0.09
CA GLN A 139 -8.58 2.52 -0.31
C GLN A 139 -9.59 2.82 0.80
N MET A 140 -10.35 1.81 1.23
CA MET A 140 -11.28 1.94 2.36
C MET A 140 -10.55 2.20 3.67
N ALA A 141 -9.40 1.56 3.92
CA ALA A 141 -8.58 1.81 5.09
C ALA A 141 -8.06 3.25 5.14
N ILE A 142 -7.55 3.76 4.01
CA ILE A 142 -7.07 5.15 3.90
C ILE A 142 -8.22 6.14 4.19
N LEU A 143 -9.38 5.97 3.54
CA LEU A 143 -10.54 6.85 3.74
C LEU A 143 -11.11 6.80 5.16
N SER A 144 -10.99 5.66 5.82
CA SER A 144 -11.49 5.43 7.18
C SER A 144 -10.44 5.73 8.26
N GLY A 145 -9.25 6.21 7.89
CA GLY A 145 -8.16 6.51 8.81
C GLY A 145 -7.64 5.30 9.59
N LYS A 146 -7.70 4.10 8.98
CA LYS A 146 -7.20 2.85 9.58
C LYS A 146 -5.72 2.67 9.28
N TRP A 147 -5.06 1.82 10.05
CA TRP A 147 -3.66 1.49 9.82
C TRP A 147 -3.49 0.69 8.53
N VAL A 148 -2.55 1.13 7.67
CA VAL A 148 -2.09 0.36 6.51
C VAL A 148 -0.60 0.12 6.71
N VAL A 149 -0.21 -1.08 7.14
CA VAL A 149 1.15 -1.40 7.58
C VAL A 149 1.73 -2.56 6.79
N ALA A 150 3.04 -2.54 6.58
CA ALA A 150 3.73 -3.61 5.88
C ALA A 150 3.79 -4.88 6.75
N ALA A 151 3.72 -6.06 6.12
CA ALA A 151 3.85 -7.35 6.77
C ALA A 151 5.18 -7.55 7.51
N GLY A 152 6.20 -6.72 7.21
CA GLY A 152 7.43 -6.63 8.00
C GLY A 152 7.15 -6.35 9.48
N TRP A 153 6.15 -5.54 9.80
CA TRP A 153 5.76 -5.24 11.18
C TRP A 153 5.44 -6.50 12.00
N VAL A 154 4.59 -7.34 11.43
CA VAL A 154 4.16 -8.61 12.03
C VAL A 154 5.36 -9.55 12.21
N VAL A 155 6.19 -9.66 11.19
CA VAL A 155 7.34 -10.57 11.20
C VAL A 155 8.39 -10.12 12.21
N ASP A 156 8.71 -8.83 12.25
CA ASP A 156 9.71 -8.29 13.17
C ASP A 156 9.25 -8.43 14.63
N CYS A 157 7.96 -8.16 14.92
CA CYS A 157 7.39 -8.38 16.25
C CYS A 157 7.54 -9.85 16.72
N LEU A 158 7.38 -10.81 15.81
CA LEU A 158 7.56 -12.24 16.14
C LEU A 158 9.04 -12.60 16.36
N VAL A 159 9.94 -12.07 15.53
CA VAL A 159 11.39 -12.33 15.65
C VAL A 159 11.95 -11.75 16.95
N GLU A 160 11.62 -10.51 17.29
CA GLU A 160 12.06 -9.86 18.52
C GLU A 160 11.64 -10.64 19.77
N ARG A 161 10.45 -11.24 19.75
CA ARG A 161 9.98 -12.13 20.82
C ARG A 161 10.84 -13.39 20.96
N ILE A 162 11.21 -14.02 19.85
CA ILE A 162 12.00 -15.27 19.85
C ILE A 162 13.42 -15.02 20.36
N SER A 163 14.02 -13.90 19.97
CA SER A 163 15.41 -13.55 20.35
C SER A 163 15.55 -13.00 21.78
N GLY A 164 14.45 -12.70 22.47
CA GLY A 164 14.47 -12.15 23.82
C GLY A 164 14.90 -13.16 24.90
N PRO A 165 15.36 -12.70 26.09
CA PRO A 165 15.88 -13.57 27.15
C PRO A 165 14.89 -14.59 27.75
N LYS A 166 13.57 -14.49 27.45
CA LYS A 166 12.49 -15.34 28.00
C LYS A 166 11.31 -15.52 27.00
N PRO A 167 11.48 -16.30 25.92
CA PRO A 167 10.49 -16.38 24.83
C PRO A 167 9.17 -17.08 25.22
N CYS A 168 9.19 -17.94 26.24
CA CYS A 168 8.08 -18.85 26.56
C CYS A 168 6.98 -18.26 27.46
N LEU A 169 7.24 -17.12 28.13
CA LEU A 169 6.34 -16.57 29.15
C LEU A 169 6.07 -15.05 28.99
N ALA A 170 6.77 -14.37 28.10
CA ALA A 170 6.56 -12.94 27.87
C ALA A 170 5.37 -12.69 26.92
N LYS A 171 4.45 -11.83 27.34
CA LYS A 171 3.39 -11.28 26.49
C LYS A 171 4.05 -10.58 25.29
N LEU A 172 3.59 -10.84 24.08
CA LEU A 172 4.04 -10.13 22.88
C LEU A 172 3.59 -8.66 22.99
N ILE A 173 4.54 -7.74 22.88
CA ILE A 173 4.28 -6.30 22.83
C ILE A 173 4.71 -5.86 21.43
N PRO A 174 3.76 -5.56 20.53
CA PRO A 174 4.10 -5.10 19.19
C PRO A 174 4.84 -3.77 19.22
N SER A 175 5.84 -3.64 18.35
CA SER A 175 6.50 -2.36 18.09
C SER A 175 5.52 -1.36 17.45
N PRO A 176 5.72 -0.04 17.60
CA PRO A 176 4.80 0.96 17.05
C PRO A 176 4.57 0.83 15.53
N GLU A 177 3.32 0.91 15.12
CA GLU A 177 2.84 0.72 13.75
C GLU A 177 3.41 1.77 12.78
N ILE A 178 3.64 3.00 13.25
CA ILE A 178 4.09 4.14 12.43
C ILE A 178 5.36 3.85 11.63
N SER A 179 6.28 3.07 12.19
CA SER A 179 7.56 2.75 11.55
C SER A 179 7.40 1.80 10.35
N TYR A 180 6.23 1.15 10.26
CA TYR A 180 5.89 0.19 9.23
C TYR A 180 4.72 0.64 8.36
N GLU A 181 4.22 1.86 8.54
CA GLU A 181 3.15 2.40 7.73
C GLU A 181 3.58 2.46 6.25
N VAL A 182 2.73 1.92 5.38
CA VAL A 182 3.07 1.73 3.97
C VAL A 182 3.11 3.07 3.27
N LYS A 183 4.20 3.29 2.53
CA LYS A 183 4.31 4.38 1.56
C LYS A 183 4.21 3.79 0.16
N PHE A 184 3.24 4.26 -0.60
CA PHE A 184 3.04 3.81 -1.97
C PHE A 184 3.92 4.63 -2.93
N TYR A 185 4.30 4.03 -4.05
CA TYR A 185 5.08 4.68 -5.08
C TYR A 185 4.30 4.65 -6.39
N ASP A 186 4.03 5.83 -6.94
CA ASP A 186 3.69 5.97 -8.35
C ASP A 186 5.00 6.14 -9.13
N GLY A 187 5.12 5.51 -10.31
CA GLY A 187 6.37 5.20 -11.03
C GLY A 187 7.35 6.36 -11.31
N ALA A 188 7.00 7.60 -10.95
CA ALA A 188 7.83 8.80 -11.02
C ALA A 188 8.64 9.14 -9.74
N ARG A 189 8.78 8.21 -8.77
CA ARG A 189 9.64 8.35 -7.58
C ARG A 189 9.23 9.45 -6.58
N THR A 190 7.94 9.63 -6.34
CA THR A 190 7.49 10.32 -5.11
C THR A 190 6.80 9.31 -4.21
N SER A 191 7.26 9.24 -2.97
CA SER A 191 6.62 8.47 -1.92
C SER A 191 5.31 9.13 -1.58
N ILE A 192 4.23 8.37 -1.63
CA ILE A 192 2.87 8.82 -1.37
C ILE A 192 2.49 8.40 0.05
N ASP A 193 2.23 9.40 0.89
CA ASP A 193 1.92 9.22 2.33
C ASP A 193 0.41 9.22 2.61
N GLY A 194 -0.37 8.68 1.68
CA GLY A 194 -1.84 8.67 1.76
C GLY A 194 -2.40 8.02 3.02
N PRO A 195 -1.92 6.82 3.42
CA PRO A 195 -2.33 6.21 4.69
C PRO A 195 -2.13 7.13 5.91
N ALA A 196 -0.93 7.71 6.03
CA ALA A 196 -0.61 8.60 7.14
C ALA A 196 -1.49 9.85 7.15
N LYS A 197 -1.71 10.47 5.98
CA LYS A 197 -2.63 11.62 5.83
C LYS A 197 -4.07 11.27 6.20
N GLY A 198 -4.57 10.13 5.74
CA GLY A 198 -5.92 9.67 6.03
C GLY A 198 -6.14 9.44 7.52
N ARG A 199 -5.17 8.82 8.19
CA ARG A 199 -5.17 8.59 9.64
C ARG A 199 -5.06 9.89 10.44
N ALA A 200 -4.17 10.79 10.06
CA ALA A 200 -4.04 12.11 10.68
C ALA A 200 -5.35 12.90 10.58
N GLY A 201 -5.95 12.97 9.38
CA GLY A 201 -7.22 13.64 9.15
C GLY A 201 -8.36 13.06 9.99
N ALA A 202 -8.43 11.73 10.11
CA ALA A 202 -9.43 11.07 10.96
C ALA A 202 -9.24 11.38 12.46
N ALA A 203 -7.99 11.38 12.95
CA ALA A 203 -7.67 11.69 14.34
C ALA A 203 -8.01 13.13 14.72
N GLU A 204 -7.83 14.07 13.79
CA GLU A 204 -8.13 15.49 13.95
C GLU A 204 -9.61 15.84 13.72
N GLY A 205 -10.44 14.88 13.30
CA GLY A 205 -11.83 15.13 12.93
C GLY A 205 -11.97 16.04 11.71
N ALA A 206 -10.98 16.01 10.80
CA ALA A 206 -10.99 16.79 9.57
C ALA A 206 -12.16 16.40 8.65
N ARG A 207 -12.50 17.29 7.71
CA ARG A 207 -13.47 16.95 6.67
C ARG A 207 -12.93 15.80 5.84
N LYS A 208 -13.81 14.84 5.53
CA LYS A 208 -13.46 13.70 4.68
C LYS A 208 -13.01 14.17 3.29
N LEU A 209 -12.12 13.40 2.67
CA LEU A 209 -11.44 13.73 1.42
C LEU A 209 -12.38 14.22 0.30
N LEU A 210 -13.53 13.59 0.13
CA LEU A 210 -14.48 13.86 -0.96
C LEU A 210 -15.69 14.68 -0.49
N SER A 211 -15.63 15.26 0.71
CA SER A 211 -16.74 16.01 1.29
C SER A 211 -17.13 17.22 0.42
N GLY A 212 -18.42 17.32 0.10
CA GLY A 212 -18.97 18.38 -0.75
C GLY A 212 -18.81 18.15 -2.25
N LEU A 213 -18.18 17.05 -2.66
CA LEU A 213 -18.05 16.66 -4.06
C LEU A 213 -19.20 15.73 -4.47
N HIS A 214 -19.66 15.89 -5.71
CA HIS A 214 -20.74 15.10 -6.28
C HIS A 214 -20.23 14.29 -7.46
N PHE A 215 -20.76 13.08 -7.64
CA PHE A 215 -20.28 12.12 -8.62
C PHE A 215 -21.43 11.52 -9.42
N CYS A 216 -21.20 11.30 -10.71
CA CYS A 216 -22.07 10.56 -11.62
C CYS A 216 -21.23 9.47 -12.29
N PHE A 217 -21.88 8.40 -12.74
CA PHE A 217 -21.21 7.26 -13.36
C PHE A 217 -21.62 7.09 -14.81
N SER A 218 -20.66 6.64 -15.62
CA SER A 218 -20.92 6.05 -16.93
C SER A 218 -21.88 4.88 -16.83
N ALA A 219 -22.87 4.85 -17.73
CA ALA A 219 -23.80 3.73 -17.85
C ALA A 219 -23.08 2.43 -18.23
N TYR A 220 -21.90 2.53 -18.87
CA TYR A 220 -21.07 1.43 -19.36
C TYR A 220 -20.08 0.89 -18.32
N MET A 221 -20.02 1.50 -17.13
CA MET A 221 -19.21 0.97 -16.03
C MET A 221 -19.77 -0.37 -15.54
N HIS A 222 -18.88 -1.34 -15.33
CA HIS A 222 -19.25 -2.66 -14.80
C HIS A 222 -19.96 -2.52 -13.45
N PRO A 223 -21.07 -3.24 -13.20
CA PRO A 223 -21.85 -3.09 -11.98
C PRO A 223 -21.05 -3.28 -10.68
N GLU A 224 -20.19 -4.32 -10.63
CA GLU A 224 -19.34 -4.56 -9.45
C GLU A 224 -18.34 -3.42 -9.20
N ASP A 225 -17.69 -2.91 -10.26
CA ASP A 225 -16.77 -1.78 -10.14
C ASP A 225 -17.51 -0.52 -9.67
N ARG A 226 -18.75 -0.34 -10.15
CA ARG A 226 -19.60 0.78 -9.76
C ARG A 226 -19.93 0.70 -8.26
N GLU A 227 -20.32 -0.46 -7.76
CA GLU A 227 -20.65 -0.65 -6.34
C GLU A 227 -19.45 -0.36 -5.44
N ASP A 228 -18.27 -0.91 -5.78
CA ASP A 228 -17.03 -0.64 -5.04
C ASP A 228 -16.70 0.85 -5.03
N ILE A 229 -16.79 1.52 -6.18
CA ILE A 229 -16.52 2.95 -6.29
C ILE A 229 -17.56 3.79 -5.54
N GLN A 230 -18.83 3.41 -5.57
CA GLN A 230 -19.89 4.07 -4.78
C GLN A 230 -19.58 4.00 -3.28
N ASN A 231 -19.16 2.83 -2.80
CA ASN A 231 -18.76 2.63 -1.41
C ASN A 231 -17.54 3.48 -1.03
N LEU A 232 -16.55 3.59 -1.91
CA LEU A 232 -15.39 4.48 -1.72
C LEU A 232 -15.79 5.96 -1.66
N ILE A 233 -16.67 6.40 -2.56
CA ILE A 233 -17.17 7.78 -2.57
C ILE A 233 -17.88 8.10 -1.26
N ALA A 234 -18.77 7.20 -0.81
CA ALA A 234 -19.50 7.34 0.45
C ALA A 234 -18.56 7.36 1.67
N ALA A 235 -17.56 6.46 1.71
CA ALA A 235 -16.55 6.43 2.77
C ALA A 235 -15.77 7.76 2.83
N GLY A 236 -15.41 8.31 1.66
CA GLY A 236 -14.78 9.62 1.51
C GLY A 236 -15.71 10.83 1.70
N GLY A 237 -17.01 10.61 1.96
CA GLY A 237 -17.97 11.68 2.24
C GLY A 237 -18.49 12.42 0.99
N GLY A 238 -18.25 11.88 -0.20
CA GLY A 238 -18.85 12.37 -1.43
C GLY A 238 -20.27 11.85 -1.65
N GLN A 239 -20.98 12.45 -2.60
CA GLN A 239 -22.35 12.08 -2.93
C GLN A 239 -22.46 11.57 -4.36
N VAL A 240 -23.15 10.45 -4.55
CA VAL A 240 -23.48 9.93 -5.89
C VAL A 240 -24.85 10.47 -6.32
N LEU A 241 -24.91 11.06 -7.50
CA LEU A 241 -26.14 11.50 -8.16
C LEU A 241 -26.64 10.39 -9.07
N GLU A 242 -27.33 9.42 -8.48
CA GLU A 242 -27.79 8.24 -9.21
C GLU A 242 -28.89 8.57 -10.22
N GLY A 243 -28.79 8.03 -11.44
CA GLY A 243 -29.81 8.15 -12.48
C GLY A 243 -30.01 9.56 -13.06
N ILE A 244 -29.17 10.54 -12.73
CA ILE A 244 -29.28 11.88 -13.27
C ILE A 244 -28.91 11.88 -14.76
N SER A 245 -29.83 12.31 -15.63
CA SER A 245 -29.51 12.47 -17.06
C SER A 245 -28.63 13.70 -17.29
N PRO A 246 -27.93 13.80 -18.45
CA PRO A 246 -27.16 15.00 -18.79
C PRO A 246 -27.99 16.30 -18.74
N ASP A 247 -29.22 16.29 -19.28
CA ASP A 247 -30.12 17.44 -19.21
C ASP A 247 -30.56 17.74 -17.78
N GLY A 248 -30.87 16.70 -17.00
CA GLY A 248 -31.18 16.84 -15.58
C GLY A 248 -30.03 17.45 -14.78
N LEU A 249 -28.79 17.06 -15.09
CA LEU A 249 -27.59 17.62 -14.49
C LEU A 249 -27.40 19.09 -14.85
N ARG A 250 -27.57 19.45 -16.13
CA ARG A 250 -27.50 20.85 -16.58
C ARG A 250 -28.48 21.73 -15.80
N GLU A 251 -29.73 21.31 -15.68
CA GLU A 251 -30.76 22.06 -14.95
C GLU A 251 -30.54 22.06 -13.43
N ASN A 252 -29.92 21.02 -12.89
CA ASN A 252 -29.48 21.00 -11.49
C ASN A 252 -28.38 22.05 -11.24
N LEU A 253 -27.33 22.05 -12.07
CA LEU A 253 -26.19 22.97 -11.94
C LEU A 253 -26.56 24.43 -12.17
N LYS A 254 -27.55 24.71 -13.03
CA LYS A 254 -28.12 26.07 -13.18
C LYS A 254 -28.77 26.59 -11.89
N ARG A 255 -29.43 25.71 -11.13
CA ARG A 255 -30.13 26.06 -9.89
C ARG A 255 -29.21 26.04 -8.68
N ASN A 256 -28.28 25.10 -8.64
CA ASN A 256 -27.33 24.91 -7.56
C ASN A 256 -25.93 24.65 -8.15
N PRO A 257 -25.14 25.71 -8.39
CA PRO A 257 -23.79 25.56 -8.89
C PRO A 257 -22.94 24.72 -7.94
N ALA A 258 -22.55 23.53 -8.39
CA ALA A 258 -21.75 22.59 -7.62
C ALA A 258 -20.70 21.92 -8.50
N GLU A 259 -19.65 21.41 -7.88
CA GLU A 259 -18.67 20.61 -8.58
C GLU A 259 -19.15 19.16 -8.70
N VAL A 260 -19.33 18.71 -9.94
CA VAL A 260 -19.80 17.36 -10.28
C VAL A 260 -18.77 16.67 -11.14
N TYR A 261 -18.34 15.49 -10.73
CA TYR A 261 -17.43 14.64 -11.47
C TYR A 261 -18.19 13.51 -12.18
N PHE A 262 -17.88 13.28 -13.45
CA PHE A 262 -18.38 12.14 -14.20
C PHE A 262 -17.28 11.08 -14.32
N ILE A 263 -17.52 9.90 -13.76
CA ILE A 263 -16.57 8.80 -13.71
C ILE A 263 -16.83 7.80 -14.83
N TYR A 264 -15.82 7.56 -15.66
CA TYR A 264 -15.85 6.57 -16.73
C TYR A 264 -14.74 5.52 -16.57
N HIS A 265 -14.86 4.36 -17.23
CA HIS A 265 -13.90 3.28 -17.08
C HIS A 265 -12.56 3.64 -17.73
N GLY A 266 -12.57 4.13 -18.97
CA GLY A 266 -11.37 4.65 -19.65
C GLY A 266 -10.28 3.61 -19.96
N GLY A 267 -10.62 2.32 -19.84
CA GLY A 267 -9.88 1.17 -20.37
C GLY A 267 -10.72 0.41 -21.40
N PRO A 268 -10.18 -0.63 -22.06
CA PRO A 268 -10.98 -1.47 -22.94
C PRO A 268 -12.12 -2.10 -22.12
N PRO A 269 -13.34 -2.17 -22.68
CA PRO A 269 -14.48 -2.72 -21.94
C PRO A 269 -14.22 -4.20 -21.58
N ARG A 270 -14.65 -4.62 -20.39
CA ARG A 270 -14.52 -6.02 -19.92
C ARG A 270 -15.22 -6.99 -20.87
N THR A 271 -16.30 -6.55 -21.50
CA THR A 271 -16.94 -7.23 -22.62
C THR A 271 -16.55 -6.53 -23.92
N PRO A 272 -15.99 -7.25 -24.92
CA PRO A 272 -15.64 -6.68 -26.21
C PRO A 272 -16.93 -6.44 -27.01
N THR A 273 -17.58 -5.33 -26.73
CA THR A 273 -18.73 -4.80 -27.45
C THR A 273 -18.40 -3.40 -27.97
N SER A 274 -19.19 -2.90 -28.93
CA SER A 274 -19.12 -1.57 -29.55
C SER A 274 -19.26 -0.37 -28.57
N ASP A 275 -19.13 -0.62 -27.27
CA ASP A 275 -19.54 0.27 -26.19
C ASP A 275 -18.55 1.39 -25.93
N PHE A 276 -17.31 1.28 -26.43
CA PHE A 276 -16.31 2.33 -26.27
C PHE A 276 -16.74 3.65 -26.92
N ASP A 277 -17.24 3.61 -28.15
CA ASP A 277 -17.74 4.81 -28.84
C ASP A 277 -18.96 5.39 -28.14
N LEU A 278 -19.79 4.54 -27.53
CA LEU A 278 -20.96 4.96 -26.78
C LEU A 278 -20.58 5.61 -25.43
N GLU A 279 -19.61 5.07 -24.69
CA GLU A 279 -19.09 5.68 -23.46
C GLU A 279 -18.46 7.05 -23.76
N VAL A 280 -17.74 7.18 -24.88
CA VAL A 280 -17.19 8.48 -25.32
C VAL A 280 -18.30 9.49 -25.65
N GLN A 281 -19.35 9.07 -26.36
CA GLN A 281 -20.51 9.94 -26.63
C GLN A 281 -21.23 10.34 -25.34
N GLU A 282 -21.39 9.42 -24.39
CA GLU A 282 -21.95 9.71 -23.08
C GLU A 282 -21.10 10.73 -22.32
N CYS A 283 -19.78 10.53 -22.27
CA CYS A 283 -18.83 11.46 -21.65
C CYS A 283 -19.02 12.89 -22.19
N ASN A 284 -19.10 13.04 -23.52
CA ASN A 284 -19.27 14.35 -24.16
C ASN A 284 -20.57 15.05 -23.74
N LYS A 285 -21.67 14.30 -23.55
CA LYS A 285 -22.95 14.86 -23.09
C LYS A 285 -22.85 15.39 -21.66
N TYR A 286 -22.22 14.64 -20.75
CA TYR A 286 -22.04 15.08 -19.36
C TYR A 286 -21.07 16.28 -19.24
N VAL A 287 -19.98 16.29 -20.02
CA VAL A 287 -19.08 17.45 -20.11
C VAL A 287 -19.83 18.67 -20.63
N GLY A 288 -20.60 18.52 -21.72
CA GLY A 288 -21.44 19.60 -22.26
C GLY A 288 -22.48 20.12 -21.26
N SER A 289 -22.83 19.31 -20.25
CA SER A 289 -23.78 19.65 -19.18
C SER A 289 -23.12 20.28 -17.95
N GLY A 290 -21.78 20.38 -17.93
CA GLY A 290 -21.00 21.05 -16.88
C GLY A 290 -20.21 20.12 -15.96
N ALA A 291 -20.24 18.80 -16.19
CA ALA A 291 -19.47 17.85 -15.38
C ALA A 291 -17.97 17.87 -15.69
N ARG A 292 -17.14 17.60 -14.68
CA ARG A 292 -15.70 17.36 -14.84
C ARG A 292 -15.45 15.86 -15.06
N MET A 293 -14.91 15.49 -16.21
CA MET A 293 -14.70 14.09 -16.54
C MET A 293 -13.41 13.56 -15.90
N ILE A 294 -13.49 12.39 -15.26
CA ILE A 294 -12.37 11.68 -14.66
C ILE A 294 -12.45 10.17 -14.92
N ARG A 295 -11.30 9.51 -15.08
CA ARG A 295 -11.25 8.04 -15.07
C ARG A 295 -11.41 7.54 -13.65
N HIS A 296 -11.97 6.35 -13.46
CA HIS A 296 -12.01 5.70 -12.14
C HIS A 296 -10.62 5.60 -11.48
N LEU A 297 -9.56 5.37 -12.26
CA LEU A 297 -8.19 5.36 -11.75
C LEU A 297 -7.75 6.69 -11.13
N GLN A 298 -8.25 7.83 -11.62
CA GLN A 298 -7.94 9.14 -11.01
C GLN A 298 -8.58 9.28 -9.63
N LEU A 299 -9.77 8.71 -9.41
CA LEU A 299 -10.35 8.63 -8.08
C LEU A 299 -9.50 7.75 -7.17
N PHE A 300 -9.02 6.62 -7.67
CA PHE A 300 -8.13 5.74 -6.90
C PHE A 300 -6.82 6.44 -6.55
N ASP A 301 -6.22 7.18 -7.47
CA ASP A 301 -4.99 7.93 -7.21
C ASP A 301 -5.24 9.07 -6.22
N ALA A 302 -6.40 9.75 -6.29
CA ALA A 302 -6.77 10.77 -5.31
C ALA A 302 -6.92 10.20 -3.89
N ILE A 303 -7.52 9.02 -3.74
CA ILE A 303 -7.62 8.35 -2.44
C ILE A 303 -6.24 7.88 -1.97
N LEU A 304 -5.48 7.23 -2.86
CA LEU A 304 -4.15 6.71 -2.56
C LEU A 304 -3.18 7.82 -2.11
N CYS A 305 -3.33 9.02 -2.67
CA CYS A 305 -2.57 10.22 -2.30
C CYS A 305 -3.16 11.02 -1.13
N TYR A 306 -4.40 10.68 -0.76
CA TYR A 306 -5.27 11.48 0.10
C TYR A 306 -5.27 12.95 -0.32
N ASP A 307 -5.49 13.20 -1.60
CA ASP A 307 -5.38 14.53 -2.22
C ASP A 307 -6.34 14.68 -3.41
N VAL A 308 -7.33 15.57 -3.27
CA VAL A 308 -8.34 15.87 -4.29
C VAL A 308 -7.76 16.48 -5.57
N LEU A 309 -6.53 17.01 -5.55
CA LEU A 309 -5.89 17.58 -6.73
C LEU A 309 -5.67 16.55 -7.85
N PHE A 310 -5.65 15.26 -7.52
CA PHE A 310 -5.57 14.15 -8.49
C PHE A 310 -6.89 13.92 -9.24
N LEU A 311 -8.01 14.50 -8.77
CA LEU A 311 -9.28 14.52 -9.52
C LEU A 311 -9.28 15.58 -10.65
N LYS A 312 -8.21 16.37 -10.80
CA LYS A 312 -8.13 17.35 -11.90
C LYS A 312 -8.22 16.62 -13.25
N PRO A 313 -9.08 17.06 -14.18
CA PRO A 313 -9.19 16.46 -15.50
C PRO A 313 -7.84 16.49 -16.21
N THR A 314 -7.42 15.35 -16.76
CA THR A 314 -6.23 15.29 -17.61
C THR A 314 -6.60 15.81 -19.00
N GLY A 315 -5.82 16.75 -19.55
CA GLY A 315 -6.13 17.52 -20.77
C GLY A 315 -6.20 16.71 -22.09
N VAL A 316 -6.37 15.40 -22.04
CA VAL A 316 -6.43 14.51 -23.20
C VAL A 316 -7.73 14.69 -23.98
N PHE A 317 -8.87 14.93 -23.30
CA PHE A 317 -10.15 15.14 -24.00
C PHE A 317 -10.35 16.54 -24.58
N THR A 318 -9.59 17.54 -24.12
CA THR A 318 -9.55 18.86 -24.78
C THR A 318 -9.00 18.81 -26.21
N LYS A 319 -8.35 17.70 -26.62
CA LYS A 319 -7.88 17.49 -28.00
C LYS A 319 -8.81 16.67 -28.88
N ILE A 320 -9.77 15.92 -28.31
CA ILE A 320 -10.75 15.14 -29.09
C ILE A 320 -11.98 15.99 -29.45
N CYS A 321 -12.18 17.12 -28.77
CA CYS A 321 -13.28 18.06 -29.01
C CYS A 321 -12.88 19.30 -29.85
N LYS A 322 -11.89 19.18 -30.74
CA LYS A 322 -11.60 20.22 -31.75
C LYS A 322 -11.60 19.60 -33.15
#